data_AF-A0A6G3SQ78-F1
#
_entry.id   AF-A0A6G3SQ78-F1
#
_cell.length_a   1.000
_cell.length_b   1.000
_cell.length_c   1.000
_cell.angle_alpha   90.00
_cell.angle_beta   90.00
_cell.angle_gamma   90.00
#
_symmetry.space_group_name_H-M   'P 1'
#
loop_
_entity.id
_entity.type
_entity.pdbx_description
1 polymer ?
#
loop_
_entity_poly.entity_id
_entity_poly.type
_entity_poly.pdbx_seq_one_letter_code
_entity_poly.pdbx_strand_id
1 'polypeptide(L)'
;MTQNTPLSPRLPRLPLHPEDVAHRVLSAAQLRARGVSAAQTSAQCLPGGPWQHLLPGVYLLHPGPPTGRERLHGALLYAGRPPASARRAPAGPA
;
A
#
# COMPACT_ATOMS: atom_id res chain seq x y z
N MET A 1 -4.00 -27.23 45.29
CA MET A 1 -4.54 -25.86 45.13
C MET A 1 -4.53 -25.53 43.65
N THR A 2 -5.71 -25.28 43.10
CA THR A 2 -6.08 -25.25 41.69
C THR A 2 -5.69 -23.92 41.02
N GLN A 3 -4.79 -23.97 40.03
CA GLN A 3 -4.44 -22.83 39.17
C GLN A 3 -5.53 -22.68 38.09
N ASN A 4 -6.51 -21.81 38.33
CA ASN A 4 -7.53 -21.46 37.34
C ASN A 4 -7.20 -20.06 36.79
N THR A 5 -6.32 -20.02 35.80
CA THR A 5 -6.01 -18.79 35.05
C THR A 5 -7.11 -18.59 34.01
N PRO A 6 -7.94 -17.54 34.10
CA PRO A 6 -9.04 -17.35 33.17
C PRO A 6 -8.50 -17.06 31.76
N LEU A 7 -9.07 -17.80 30.81
CA LEU A 7 -8.81 -17.71 29.38
C LEU A 7 -9.08 -16.28 28.90
N SER A 8 -8.03 -15.60 28.44
CA SER A 8 -8.14 -14.29 27.78
C SER A 8 -9.15 -14.35 26.64
N PRO A 9 -10.14 -13.43 26.59
CA PRO A 9 -11.10 -13.40 25.51
C PRO A 9 -10.36 -13.02 24.22
N ARG A 10 -10.45 -13.90 23.22
CA ARG A 10 -9.94 -13.67 21.86
C ARG A 10 -10.68 -12.47 21.26
N LEU A 11 -10.13 -11.27 21.45
CA LEU A 11 -10.58 -10.08 20.72
C LEU A 11 -10.44 -10.34 19.21
N PRO A 12 -11.42 -9.94 18.39
CA PRO A 12 -11.29 -10.03 16.94
C PRO A 12 -10.06 -9.24 16.51
N ARG A 13 -9.17 -9.87 15.73
CA ARG A 13 -7.90 -9.28 15.25
C ARG A 13 -8.19 -7.98 14.50
N LEU A 14 -8.15 -6.86 15.21
CA LEU A 14 -7.89 -5.57 14.60
C LEU A 14 -6.52 -5.68 13.91
N PRO A 15 -6.35 -5.15 12.68
CA PRO A 15 -5.05 -5.06 12.03
C PRO A 15 -4.19 -4.05 12.82
N LEU A 16 -3.57 -4.55 13.89
CA LEU A 16 -2.77 -3.77 14.84
C LEU A 16 -1.35 -3.51 14.31
N HIS A 17 -0.95 -4.16 13.21
CA HIS A 17 0.37 -3.99 12.61
C HIS A 17 0.33 -3.02 11.41
N PRO A 18 0.98 -1.85 11.50
CA PRO A 18 1.18 -0.93 10.37
C PRO A 18 1.86 -1.61 9.17
N GLU A 19 2.68 -2.62 9.46
CA GLU A 19 3.35 -3.45 8.47
C GLU A 19 2.35 -4.08 7.51
N ASP A 20 1.27 -4.71 7.99
CA ASP A 20 0.25 -5.32 7.11
C ASP A 20 -0.38 -4.32 6.15
N VAL A 21 -0.55 -3.06 6.59
CA VAL A 21 -1.07 -1.97 5.74
C VAL A 21 -0.03 -1.55 4.71
N ALA A 22 1.24 -1.44 5.09
CA ALA A 22 2.35 -1.13 4.18
C ALA A 22 2.62 -2.24 3.15
N HIS A 23 2.35 -3.51 3.51
CA HIS A 23 2.43 -4.64 2.59
C HIS A 23 1.26 -4.65 1.59
N ARG A 24 0.13 -4.00 1.91
CA ARG A 24 -1.06 -3.93 1.07
C ARG A 24 -1.11 -2.68 0.19
N VAL A 25 -0.45 -1.59 0.57
CA VAL A 25 -0.44 -0.34 -0.20
C VAL A 25 0.97 -0.08 -0.70
N LEU A 26 1.16 -0.09 -2.02
CA LEU A 26 2.48 0.09 -2.64
C LEU A 26 2.47 1.19 -3.70
N SER A 27 3.58 1.93 -3.76
CA SER A 27 3.84 2.86 -4.86
C SER A 27 4.29 2.13 -6.12
N ALA A 28 4.12 2.77 -7.28
CA ALA A 28 4.63 2.33 -8.56
C ALA A 28 6.15 2.07 -8.53
N ALA A 29 6.90 2.82 -7.73
CA ALA A 29 8.35 2.64 -7.57
C ALA A 29 8.66 1.36 -6.79
N GLN A 30 7.93 1.10 -5.71
CA GLN A 30 8.07 -0.12 -4.91
C GLN A 30 7.63 -1.37 -5.68
N LEU A 31 6.60 -1.27 -6.53
CA LEU A 31 6.19 -2.34 -7.43
C LEU A 31 7.30 -2.67 -8.43
N ARG A 32 7.89 -1.66 -9.06
CA ARG A 32 9.04 -1.85 -9.97
C ARG A 32 10.26 -2.45 -9.28
N ALA A 33 10.57 -2.01 -8.06
CA ALA A 33 11.67 -2.57 -7.27
C ALA A 33 11.45 -4.06 -6.94
N ARG A 34 10.19 -4.50 -6.87
CA ARG A 34 9.79 -5.92 -6.73
C ARG A 34 9.67 -6.65 -8.07
N GLY A 35 10.05 -6.03 -9.19
CA GLY A 35 9.98 -6.63 -10.52
C GLY A 35 8.60 -6.55 -11.19
N VAL A 36 7.63 -5.87 -10.59
CA VAL A 36 6.30 -5.68 -11.19
C VAL A 36 6.35 -4.48 -12.14
N SER A 37 6.16 -4.76 -13.43
CA SER A 37 6.12 -3.74 -14.47
C SER A 37 4.84 -2.90 -14.42
N ALA A 38 4.85 -1.74 -15.10
CA ALA A 38 3.66 -0.91 -15.23
C ALA A 38 2.52 -1.65 -15.95
N ALA A 39 2.84 -2.48 -16.96
CA ALA A 39 1.87 -3.29 -17.68
C ALA A 39 1.22 -4.37 -16.79
N GLN A 40 2.00 -5.04 -15.94
CA GLN A 40 1.47 -5.98 -14.95
C GLN A 40 0.63 -5.28 -13.88
N THR A 41 1.01 -4.06 -13.49
CA THR A 41 0.23 -3.26 -12.55
C THR A 41 -1.12 -2.88 -13.16
N SER A 42 -1.15 -2.42 -14.42
CA SER A 42 -2.39 -2.09 -15.11
C SER A 42 -3.28 -3.31 -15.35
N ALA A 43 -2.69 -4.47 -15.68
CA ALA A 43 -3.44 -5.72 -15.83
C ALA A 43 -4.10 -6.16 -14.52
N GLN A 44 -3.42 -5.97 -13.38
CA GLN A 44 -3.98 -6.31 -12.07
C GLN A 44 -5.01 -5.29 -11.55
N CYS A 45 -4.95 -4.04 -12.03
CA CYS A 45 -5.92 -2.98 -11.72
C CYS A 45 -7.16 -2.98 -12.64
N LEU A 46 -7.33 -4.00 -13.49
CA LEU A 46 -8.51 -4.12 -14.33
C LEU A 46 -9.79 -4.25 -13.47
N PRO A 47 -10.97 -3.89 -14.01
CA PRO A 47 -12.25 -4.06 -13.31
C PRO A 47 -12.45 -5.52 -12.87
N GLY A 48 -12.58 -5.76 -11.57
CA GLY A 48 -12.65 -7.12 -10.99
C GLY A 48 -11.29 -7.77 -10.70
N GLY A 49 -10.20 -7.06 -10.94
CA GLY A 49 -8.84 -7.48 -10.59
C GLY A 49 -8.59 -7.42 -9.08
N PRO A 50 -7.55 -8.12 -8.61
CA PRO A 50 -7.22 -8.17 -7.19
C PRO A 50 -6.70 -6.83 -6.67
N TRP A 51 -6.31 -5.89 -7.54
CA TRP A 51 -5.69 -4.63 -7.16
C TRP A 51 -6.55 -3.43 -7.55
N GLN A 52 -6.40 -2.34 -6.81
CA GLN A 52 -7.16 -1.10 -7.03
C GLN A 52 -6.24 0.12 -7.05
N HIS A 53 -6.64 1.13 -7.84
CA HIS A 53 -5.92 2.39 -7.91
C HIS A 53 -6.41 3.32 -6.79
N LEU A 54 -5.51 3.69 -5.87
CA LEU A 54 -5.86 4.51 -4.71
C LEU A 54 -5.57 6.01 -4.96
N LEU A 55 -4.36 6.30 -5.43
CA LEU A 55 -3.86 7.64 -5.77
C LEU A 55 -2.89 7.51 -6.95
N PRO A 56 -2.57 8.59 -7.69
CA PRO A 56 -1.69 8.52 -8.84
C PRO A 56 -0.32 7.88 -8.52
N GLY A 57 -0.13 6.65 -9.00
CA GLY A 57 1.08 5.87 -8.76
C GLY A 57 1.19 5.23 -7.38
N VAL A 58 0.06 5.07 -6.67
CA VAL A 58 -0.10 4.28 -5.45
C VAL A 58 -1.26 3.30 -5.65
N TYR A 59 -1.00 2.03 -5.36
CA TYR A 59 -1.89 0.91 -5.65
C TYR A 59 -2.17 0.10 -4.38
N LEU A 60 -3.39 -0.40 -4.29
CA LEU A 60 -3.87 -1.29 -3.25
C LEU A 60 -3.83 -2.72 -3.79
N LEU A 61 -3.15 -3.62 -3.08
CA LEU A 61 -2.89 -5.01 -3.51
C LEU A 61 -3.97 -6.01 -3.07
N HIS A 62 -5.16 -5.55 -2.70
CA HIS A 62 -6.24 -6.44 -2.29
C HIS A 62 -7.59 -6.01 -2.87
N PRO A 63 -8.49 -6.99 -3.08
CA PRO A 63 -9.86 -6.71 -3.46
C PRO A 63 -10.62 -6.14 -2.24
N GLY A 64 -11.46 -5.14 -2.47
CA GLY A 64 -12.36 -4.57 -1.45
C GLY A 64 -12.10 -3.09 -1.12
N PRO A 65 -13.05 -2.45 -0.41
CA PRO A 65 -12.98 -1.02 -0.14
C PRO A 65 -11.74 -0.67 0.69
N PRO A 66 -10.97 0.37 0.31
CA PRO A 66 -9.79 0.78 1.05
C PRO A 66 -10.18 1.29 2.44
N THR A 67 -9.53 0.76 3.46
CA THR A 67 -9.72 1.20 4.84
C THR A 67 -9.10 2.58 5.08
N GLY A 68 -9.54 3.28 6.13
CA GLY A 68 -9.00 4.60 6.47
C GLY A 68 -7.48 4.61 6.68
N ARG A 69 -6.92 3.53 7.26
CA ARG A 69 -5.46 3.38 7.47
C ARG A 69 -4.71 3.21 6.16
N GLU A 70 -5.24 2.44 5.22
CA GLU A 70 -4.65 2.25 3.88
C GLU A 70 -4.69 3.54 3.08
N ARG A 71 -5.80 4.30 3.16
CA ARG A 71 -5.89 5.64 2.57
C ARG A 71 -4.86 6.60 3.16
N LEU A 72 -4.70 6.61 4.48
CA LEU A 72 -3.71 7.43 5.15
C LEU A 72 -2.28 7.05 4.73
N HIS A 73 -1.95 5.76 4.75
CA HIS A 73 -0.62 5.29 4.33
C HIS A 73 -0.35 5.61 2.85
N GLY A 74 -1.33 5.40 1.98
CA GLY A 74 -1.24 5.77 0.57
C GLY A 74 -1.05 7.27 0.36
N ALA A 75 -1.74 8.10 1.14
CA ALA A 75 -1.58 9.55 1.12
C ALA A 75 -0.18 9.97 1.59
N LEU A 76 0.37 9.34 2.63
CA LEU A 76 1.74 9.59 3.09
C LEU A 76 2.78 9.17 2.04
N LEU A 77 2.60 8.00 1.41
CA LEU A 77 3.46 7.54 0.30
C LEU A 77 3.39 8.47 -0.91
N TYR A 78 2.20 9.00 -1.20
CA TYR A 78 2.00 9.95 -2.28
C TYR A 78 2.62 11.31 -1.97
N ALA A 79 2.43 11.83 -0.75
CA ALA A 79 2.96 13.12 -0.32
C ALA A 79 4.49 13.12 -0.16
N GLY A 80 5.08 12.00 0.26
CA GLY A 80 6.54 11.82 0.35
C GLY A 80 7.22 11.60 -1.00
N ARG A 81 6.45 11.44 -2.09
CA ARG A 81 7.01 11.27 -3.43
C ARG A 81 7.33 12.65 -4.03
N PRO A 82 8.57 12.90 -4.48
CA PRO A 82 8.86 14.10 -5.24
C PRO A 82 7.95 14.13 -6.47
N PRO A 83 7.34 15.29 -6.80
CA PRO A 83 6.39 15.37 -7.89
C PRO A 83 7.08 14.90 -9.17
N ALA A 84 6.34 14.21 -10.05
CA ALA A 84 6.91 13.68 -11.29
C ALA A 84 7.60 14.76 -12.15
N SER A 85 7.21 16.03 -11.97
CA SER A 85 7.86 17.21 -12.54
C SER A 85 9.28 17.46 -12.00
N ALA A 86 9.57 17.16 -10.74
CA ALA A 86 10.91 17.28 -10.16
C ALA A 86 11.91 16.24 -10.71
N ARG A 87 11.40 15.08 -11.17
CA ARG A 87 12.25 14.06 -11.84
C ARG A 87 12.66 14.48 -13.25
N ARG A 88 11.97 15.45 -13.84
CA ARG A 88 12.23 15.99 -15.17
C ARG A 88 12.96 17.34 -15.12
N ALA A 89 13.59 17.69 -13.99
CA ALA A 89 14.57 18.78 -14.00
C ALA A 89 15.70 18.38 -14.96
N PRO A 90 15.93 19.13 -16.06
CA PRO A 90 17.03 18.83 -16.96
C PRO A 90 18.33 18.97 -16.18
N ALA A 91 19.23 18.00 -16.32
CA ALA A 91 20.64 18.23 -16.01
C ALA A 91 21.08 19.45 -16.82
N GLY A 92 21.26 20.58 -16.13
CA GLY A 92 21.77 21.80 -16.76
C GLY A 92 23.18 21.54 -17.29
N PRO A 93 23.53 22.02 -18.50
CA PRO A 93 24.85 21.83 -19.05
C PRO A 93 25.87 22.67 -18.26
N ALA A 94 27.07 22.10 -18.14
CA ALA A 94 28.28 22.75 -17.60
C ALA A 94 28.76 23.90 -18.51
#